data_AF-A0A2V9WTI5-F1
#
_entry.id   AF-A0A2V9WTI5-F1
#
_cell.length_a   1.000
_cell.length_b   1.000
_cell.length_c   1.000
_cell.angle_alpha   90.00
_cell.angle_beta   90.00
_cell.angle_gamma   90.00
#
_symmetry.space_group_name_H-M   'P 1'
#
loop_
_entity.id
_entity.type
_entity.pdbx_description
1 polymer ?
#
loop_
_entity_poly.entity_id
_entity_poly.type
_entity_poly.pdbx_seq_one_letter_code
_entity_poly.pdbx_strand_id
1 'polypeptide(L)'
;MSDPLYLSLWFPSFSGPEMLPHILAVLKQFPFSPQRPGINYLALHPVSWNEATLLEQRFTPAISPEEALVIAADHIHDDFAYVFEAYWDLWTPDESGRQWTLVPTLVKFVVHGEEFDERTSEQSGHIEVDFGLDAPFLHEELALTGENEAKVRANVQKLVEFTTHAEKNTRTSGRVLWSESEDNLAQKLIARLQKVQ
;
A
#
# COMPACT_ATOMS: atom_id res chain seq x y z
N MET A 1 0.31 -15.27 14.46
CA MET A 1 -0.91 -14.74 13.83
C MET A 1 -0.43 -13.70 12.84
N SER A 2 -1.01 -13.62 11.66
CA SER A 2 -0.61 -12.62 10.68
C SER A 2 -1.46 -11.38 10.85
N ASP A 3 -0.83 -10.22 10.81
CA ASP A 3 -1.50 -8.96 11.12
C ASP A 3 -1.50 -8.03 9.89
N PRO A 4 -2.48 -7.12 9.76
CA PRO A 4 -2.51 -6.16 8.67
C PRO A 4 -1.28 -5.24 8.71
N LEU A 5 -0.72 -4.94 7.54
CA LEU A 5 0.49 -4.14 7.35
C LEU A 5 0.15 -2.88 6.55
N TYR A 6 0.49 -1.73 7.12
CA TYR A 6 0.16 -0.42 6.55
C TYR A 6 1.38 0.50 6.44
N LEU A 7 1.36 1.37 5.44
CA LEU A 7 2.20 2.57 5.34
C LEU A 7 1.30 3.81 5.38
N SER A 8 1.43 4.61 6.43
CA SER A 8 0.79 5.92 6.56
C SER A 8 1.75 7.02 6.13
N LEU A 9 1.27 7.95 5.32
CA LEU A 9 2.02 9.08 4.77
C LEU A 9 1.30 10.39 5.09
N TRP A 10 2.05 11.37 5.60
CA TRP A 10 1.58 12.73 5.85
C TRP A 10 2.29 13.71 4.94
N PHE A 11 1.60 14.81 4.64
CA PHE A 11 2.06 15.85 3.73
C PHE A 11 1.88 17.21 4.41
N PRO A 12 2.72 18.21 4.08
CA PRO A 12 2.63 19.54 4.71
C PRO A 12 1.41 20.35 4.26
N SER A 13 0.83 20.01 3.11
CA SER A 13 -0.40 20.59 2.55
C SER A 13 -1.17 19.46 1.87
N PHE A 14 -2.47 19.36 2.11
CA PHE A 14 -3.28 18.27 1.56
C PHE A 14 -4.72 18.69 1.25
N SER A 15 -4.90 19.96 0.86
CA SER A 15 -6.21 20.46 0.42
C SER A 15 -6.72 19.70 -0.80
N GLY A 16 -8.03 19.72 -1.05
CA GLY A 16 -8.69 18.85 -2.03
C GLY A 16 -7.99 18.73 -3.37
N PRO A 17 -7.70 19.83 -4.07
CA PRO A 17 -7.00 19.79 -5.36
C PRO A 17 -5.56 19.23 -5.28
N GLU A 18 -4.90 19.34 -4.12
CA GLU A 18 -3.52 18.87 -3.91
C GLU A 18 -3.45 17.37 -3.63
N MET A 19 -4.54 16.76 -3.14
CA MET A 19 -4.62 15.33 -2.86
C MET A 19 -4.24 14.45 -4.05
N LEU A 20 -4.80 14.76 -5.24
CA LEU A 20 -4.60 13.95 -6.44
C LEU A 20 -3.13 13.94 -6.92
N PRO A 21 -2.43 15.08 -7.05
CA PRO A 21 -0.99 15.10 -7.29
C PRO A 21 -0.17 14.25 -6.30
N HIS A 22 -0.52 14.26 -5.01
CA HIS A 22 0.19 13.47 -4.00
C HIS A 22 0.01 11.97 -4.21
N ILE A 23 -1.22 11.48 -4.40
CA ILE A 23 -1.44 10.06 -4.66
C ILE A 23 -0.82 9.62 -5.99
N LEU A 24 -0.84 10.46 -7.03
CA LEU A 24 -0.13 10.15 -8.28
C LEU A 24 1.36 9.94 -8.04
N ALA A 25 1.97 10.81 -7.22
CA ALA A 25 3.39 10.74 -6.93
C ALA A 25 3.74 9.44 -6.17
N VAL A 26 2.88 9.01 -5.24
CA VAL A 26 3.00 7.73 -4.51
C VAL A 26 2.83 6.54 -5.46
N LEU A 27 1.76 6.51 -6.26
CA LEU A 27 1.49 5.43 -7.23
C LEU A 27 2.63 5.28 -8.24
N LYS A 28 3.29 6.37 -8.64
CA LYS A 28 4.48 6.33 -9.52
C LYS A 28 5.69 5.64 -8.91
N GLN A 29 5.76 5.51 -7.59
CA GLN A 29 6.82 4.75 -6.92
C GLN A 29 6.46 3.27 -6.77
N PHE A 30 5.20 2.90 -6.99
CA PHE A 30 4.71 1.57 -6.72
C PHE A 30 5.19 0.56 -7.77
N PRO A 31 5.80 -0.57 -7.37
CA PRO A 31 6.26 -1.59 -8.31
C PRO A 31 5.09 -2.47 -8.76
N PHE A 32 4.27 -1.96 -9.68
CA PHE A 32 3.13 -2.68 -10.25
C PHE A 32 3.51 -4.09 -10.73
N SER A 33 2.60 -5.03 -10.49
CA SER A 33 2.68 -6.41 -10.95
C SER A 33 2.80 -6.43 -12.47
N PRO A 34 3.83 -7.08 -13.03
CA PRO A 34 3.89 -7.35 -14.47
C PRO A 34 2.75 -8.25 -14.96
N GLN A 35 2.19 -9.08 -14.07
CA GLN A 35 1.09 -10.00 -14.36
C GLN A 35 -0.28 -9.30 -14.32
N ARG A 36 -0.42 -8.29 -13.47
CA ARG A 36 -1.63 -7.47 -13.28
C ARG A 36 -1.27 -5.99 -13.15
N PRO A 37 -0.87 -5.33 -14.26
CA PRO A 37 -0.40 -3.96 -14.23
C PRO A 37 -1.55 -2.97 -14.03
N GLY A 38 -1.23 -1.78 -13.50
CA GLY A 38 -2.16 -0.66 -13.41
C GLY A 38 -3.17 -0.74 -12.26
N ILE A 39 -4.15 0.16 -12.31
CA ILE A 39 -5.26 0.29 -11.37
C ILE A 39 -6.43 -0.57 -11.85
N ASN A 40 -6.89 -1.49 -11.01
CA ASN A 40 -8.02 -2.37 -11.31
C ASN A 40 -9.33 -1.91 -10.64
N TYR A 41 -9.24 -0.98 -9.69
CA TYR A 41 -10.39 -0.49 -8.93
C TYR A 41 -10.22 0.96 -8.52
N LEU A 42 -11.33 1.70 -8.54
CA LEU A 42 -11.47 3.03 -7.97
C LEU A 42 -12.81 3.13 -7.23
N ALA A 43 -12.79 3.65 -6.00
CA ALA A 43 -14.00 4.05 -5.29
C ALA A 43 -13.85 5.39 -4.57
N LEU A 44 -14.96 6.13 -4.48
CA LEU A 44 -15.06 7.43 -3.79
C LEU A 44 -16.11 7.35 -2.69
N HIS A 45 -15.68 7.63 -1.46
CA HIS A 45 -16.51 7.57 -0.26
C HIS A 45 -16.74 8.98 0.28
N PRO A 46 -17.99 9.48 0.31
CA PRO A 46 -18.29 10.78 0.87
C PRO A 46 -18.41 10.72 2.40
N VAL A 47 -17.92 11.76 3.08
CA VAL A 47 -18.06 12.07 4.52
C VAL A 47 -17.49 11.03 5.50
N SER A 48 -17.84 9.75 5.39
CA SER A 48 -17.33 8.66 6.23
C SER A 48 -17.46 7.30 5.56
N TRP A 49 -16.86 6.26 6.14
CA TRP A 49 -17.01 4.88 5.65
C TRP A 49 -18.43 4.31 5.79
N ASN A 50 -19.28 4.94 6.61
CA ASN A 50 -20.66 4.49 6.83
C ASN A 50 -21.65 5.00 5.77
N GLU A 51 -21.22 5.97 4.95
CA GLU A 51 -22.04 6.52 3.88
C GLU A 51 -21.98 5.65 2.62
N ALA A 52 -22.97 5.83 1.75
CA ALA A 52 -22.98 5.15 0.47
C ALA A 52 -21.85 5.66 -0.43
N THR A 53 -21.09 4.72 -1.01
CA THR A 53 -20.06 5.02 -2.02
C THR A 53 -20.68 5.77 -3.20
N LEU A 54 -20.11 6.93 -3.54
CA LEU A 54 -20.60 7.79 -4.62
C LEU A 54 -20.29 7.18 -6.00
N LEU A 55 -19.08 6.64 -6.14
CA LEU A 55 -18.58 6.04 -7.36
C LEU A 55 -17.80 4.78 -7.00
N GLU A 56 -18.08 3.68 -7.69
CA GLU A 56 -17.32 2.44 -7.61
C GLU A 56 -17.12 1.90 -9.03
N GLN A 57 -15.87 1.68 -9.43
CA GLN A 57 -15.54 1.18 -10.77
C GLN A 57 -14.46 0.10 -10.68
N ARG A 58 -14.68 -0.98 -11.44
CA ARG A 58 -13.71 -2.05 -11.68
C ARG A 58 -13.26 -1.97 -13.14
N PHE A 59 -11.95 -2.07 -13.37
CA PHE A 59 -11.35 -1.93 -14.69
C PHE A 59 -10.89 -3.29 -15.21
N THR A 60 -11.35 -3.65 -16.41
CA THR A 60 -10.90 -4.84 -17.14
C THR A 60 -10.89 -4.52 -18.64
N PRO A 61 -9.72 -4.22 -19.25
CA PRO A 61 -8.38 -4.21 -18.65
C PRO A 61 -8.19 -3.09 -17.60
N ALA A 62 -7.17 -3.24 -16.75
CA ALA A 62 -6.75 -2.20 -15.81
C ALA A 62 -6.26 -0.94 -16.54
N ILE A 63 -6.34 0.21 -15.87
CA ILE A 63 -5.99 1.53 -16.42
C ILE A 63 -4.74 2.10 -15.74
N SER A 64 -4.13 3.13 -16.32
CA SER A 64 -3.00 3.83 -15.71
C SER A 64 -3.42 4.64 -14.47
N PRO A 65 -2.49 4.94 -13.55
CA PRO A 65 -2.74 5.87 -12.45
C PRO A 65 -3.29 7.22 -12.94
N GLU A 66 -2.74 7.77 -14.02
CA GLU A 66 -3.20 9.02 -14.62
C GLU A 66 -4.67 8.96 -15.06
N GLU A 67 -5.08 7.88 -15.74
CA GLU A 67 -6.47 7.68 -16.16
C GLU A 67 -7.42 7.55 -14.95
N ALA A 68 -7.01 6.81 -13.91
CA ALA A 68 -7.81 6.69 -12.68
C ALA A 68 -8.00 8.04 -11.98
N LEU A 69 -6.96 8.88 -12.00
CA LEU A 69 -7.03 10.22 -11.42
C LEU A 69 -7.92 11.18 -12.22
N VAL A 70 -7.99 11.03 -13.54
CA VAL A 70 -8.94 11.81 -14.35
C VAL A 70 -10.38 11.51 -13.91
N ILE A 71 -10.69 10.24 -13.62
CA ILE A 71 -12.02 9.84 -13.12
C ILE A 71 -12.27 10.41 -11.71
N ALA A 72 -11.28 10.33 -10.82
CA ALA A 72 -11.39 10.90 -9.48
C ALA A 72 -11.53 12.44 -9.49
N ALA A 73 -10.93 13.10 -10.47
CA ALA A 73 -10.93 14.56 -10.59
C ALA A 73 -12.32 15.17 -10.82
N ASP A 74 -13.27 14.39 -11.32
CA ASP A 74 -14.67 14.82 -11.48
C ASP A 74 -15.36 15.08 -10.12
N HIS A 75 -14.78 14.56 -9.02
CA HIS A 75 -15.39 14.54 -7.70
C HIS A 75 -14.37 14.84 -6.59
N ILE A 76 -13.59 15.93 -6.74
CA ILE A 76 -12.63 16.35 -5.70
C ILE A 76 -13.34 17.09 -4.57
N HIS A 77 -13.24 16.57 -3.36
CA HIS A 77 -13.74 17.21 -2.15
C HIS A 77 -12.92 16.81 -0.91
N ASP A 78 -12.82 17.72 0.06
CA ASP A 78 -12.04 17.56 1.30
C ASP A 78 -12.69 16.58 2.30
N ASP A 79 -13.97 16.30 2.14
CA ASP A 79 -14.70 15.33 2.95
C ASP A 79 -14.81 13.97 2.26
N PHE A 80 -14.04 13.69 1.20
CA PHE A 80 -14.05 12.40 0.50
C PHE A 80 -12.82 11.56 0.84
N ALA A 81 -13.00 10.25 0.80
CA ALA A 81 -11.91 9.30 0.66
C ALA A 81 -11.89 8.67 -0.74
N TYR A 82 -10.70 8.41 -1.27
CA TYR A 82 -10.48 7.80 -2.58
C TYR A 82 -9.70 6.52 -2.39
N VAL A 83 -10.25 5.42 -2.89
CA VAL A 83 -9.67 4.09 -2.79
C VAL A 83 -9.22 3.63 -4.16
N PHE A 84 -7.94 3.33 -4.31
CA PHE A 84 -7.36 2.72 -5.50
C PHE A 84 -6.87 1.33 -5.15
N GLU A 85 -7.11 0.35 -6.01
CA GLU A 85 -6.45 -0.96 -5.89
C GLU A 85 -5.47 -1.18 -7.03
N ALA A 86 -4.37 -1.85 -6.71
CA ALA A 86 -3.38 -2.32 -7.64
C ALA A 86 -2.79 -3.65 -7.15
N TYR A 87 -1.95 -4.27 -7.97
CA TYR A 87 -1.22 -5.47 -7.59
C TYR A 87 0.28 -5.24 -7.65
N TRP A 88 1.01 -5.93 -6.79
CA TRP A 88 2.45 -6.21 -6.92
C TRP A 88 2.70 -7.71 -6.80
N ASP A 89 3.85 -8.18 -7.26
CA ASP A 89 4.15 -9.61 -7.16
C ASP A 89 4.99 -9.90 -5.91
N LEU A 90 4.52 -10.80 -5.05
CA LEU A 90 5.31 -11.29 -3.91
C LEU A 90 5.69 -12.75 -4.14
N TRP A 91 6.87 -13.13 -3.67
CA TRP A 91 7.21 -14.55 -3.60
C TRP A 91 6.33 -15.22 -2.56
N THR A 92 5.63 -16.27 -2.97
CA THR A 92 4.76 -17.05 -2.10
C THR A 92 5.13 -18.53 -2.26
N PRO A 93 5.32 -19.26 -1.15
CA PRO A 93 5.58 -20.68 -1.21
C PRO A 93 4.29 -21.43 -1.57
N ASP A 94 4.43 -22.57 -2.23
CA ASP A 94 3.36 -23.54 -2.36
C ASP A 94 2.97 -24.14 -0.98
N GLU A 95 1.89 -24.91 -0.93
CA GLU A 95 1.42 -25.56 0.31
C GLU A 95 2.50 -26.45 0.95
N SER A 96 3.45 -26.97 0.14
CA SER A 96 4.54 -27.80 0.64
C SER A 96 5.72 -27.00 1.22
N GLY A 97 5.77 -25.67 1.00
CA GLY A 97 6.85 -24.81 1.45
C GLY A 97 8.15 -25.00 0.67
N ARG A 98 8.11 -25.68 -0.49
CA ARG A 98 9.30 -26.11 -1.24
C ARG A 98 9.47 -25.39 -2.56
N GLN A 99 8.38 -24.94 -3.17
CA GLN A 99 8.40 -24.21 -4.42
C GLN A 99 7.89 -22.80 -4.20
N TRP A 100 8.60 -21.83 -4.75
CA TRP A 100 8.23 -20.42 -4.65
C TRP A 100 7.79 -19.92 -6.02
N THR A 101 6.70 -19.15 -6.03
CA THR A 101 6.19 -18.49 -7.23
C THR A 101 5.90 -17.03 -6.94
N LEU A 102 5.96 -16.19 -7.96
CA LEU A 102 5.55 -14.79 -7.86
C LEU A 102 4.04 -14.72 -8.05
N VAL A 103 3.33 -14.33 -6.98
CA VAL A 103 1.87 -14.23 -6.98
C VAL A 103 1.48 -12.74 -6.91
N PRO A 104 0.56 -12.28 -7.78
CA PRO A 104 -0.01 -10.94 -7.67
C PRO A 104 -0.81 -10.79 -6.38
N THR A 105 -0.33 -9.94 -5.49
CA THR A 105 -0.93 -9.62 -4.19
C THR A 105 -1.55 -8.22 -4.27
N LEU A 106 -2.77 -8.09 -3.76
CA LEU A 106 -3.50 -6.82 -3.75
C LEU A 106 -2.81 -5.80 -2.84
N VAL A 107 -2.77 -4.55 -3.26
CA VAL A 107 -2.40 -3.39 -2.44
C VAL A 107 -3.47 -2.33 -2.64
N LYS A 108 -3.97 -1.80 -1.54
CA LYS A 108 -4.98 -0.74 -1.54
C LYS A 108 -4.34 0.57 -1.12
N PHE A 109 -4.66 1.64 -1.84
CA PHE A 109 -4.26 3.00 -1.53
C PHE A 109 -5.50 3.78 -1.15
N VAL A 110 -5.50 4.33 0.05
CA VAL A 110 -6.59 5.14 0.58
C VAL A 110 -6.09 6.55 0.75
N VAL A 111 -6.75 7.49 0.08
CA VAL A 111 -6.53 8.92 0.23
C VAL A 111 -7.63 9.47 1.13
N HIS A 112 -7.27 10.03 2.27
CA HIS A 112 -8.21 10.65 3.20
C HIS A 112 -8.23 12.16 2.98
N GLY A 113 -9.38 12.70 2.57
CA GLY A 113 -9.62 14.13 2.63
C GLY A 113 -9.52 14.67 4.06
N GLU A 114 -9.10 15.93 4.21
CA GLU A 114 -8.83 16.53 5.52
C GLU A 114 -10.05 16.56 6.46
N GLU A 115 -11.27 16.56 5.91
CA GLU A 115 -12.52 16.59 6.67
C GLU A 115 -13.28 15.25 6.65
N PHE A 116 -12.72 14.22 5.99
CA PHE A 116 -13.32 12.89 5.94
C PHE A 116 -13.19 12.15 7.28
N ASP A 117 -14.28 11.48 7.69
CA ASP A 117 -14.39 10.57 8.84
C ASP A 117 -13.72 11.11 10.10
N GLU A 118 -14.24 12.22 10.62
CA GLU A 118 -13.74 12.89 11.82
C GLU A 118 -12.24 13.28 11.74
N ARG A 119 -11.79 13.71 10.55
CA ARG A 119 -10.38 14.04 10.25
C ARG A 119 -9.45 12.86 10.46
N THR A 120 -9.85 11.68 9.97
CA THR A 120 -9.07 10.43 10.05
C THR A 120 -7.64 10.60 9.53
N SER A 121 -7.41 11.50 8.59
CA SER A 121 -6.09 11.79 8.04
C SER A 121 -5.05 12.24 9.07
N GLU A 122 -5.47 12.84 10.20
CA GLU A 122 -4.57 13.22 11.29
C GLU A 122 -3.92 12.00 11.95
N GLN A 123 -4.64 10.88 12.01
CA GLN A 123 -4.23 9.65 12.71
C GLN A 123 -3.69 8.58 11.75
N SER A 124 -4.42 8.32 10.66
CA SER A 124 -4.08 7.26 9.69
C SER A 124 -3.18 7.75 8.55
N GLY A 125 -2.96 9.07 8.47
CA GLY A 125 -2.25 9.70 7.37
C GLY A 125 -3.17 10.15 6.25
N HIS A 126 -2.73 11.17 5.51
CA HIS A 126 -3.40 11.65 4.31
C HIS A 126 -3.47 10.58 3.21
N ILE A 127 -2.43 9.75 3.10
CA ILE A 127 -2.42 8.55 2.26
C ILE A 127 -2.02 7.37 3.11
N GLU A 128 -2.88 6.35 3.13
CA GLU A 128 -2.60 5.06 3.74
C GLU A 128 -2.48 3.99 2.64
N VAL A 129 -1.44 3.17 2.72
CA VAL A 129 -1.25 2.03 1.83
C VAL A 129 -1.40 0.76 2.64
N ASP A 130 -2.42 -0.02 2.32
CA ASP A 130 -2.72 -1.33 2.90
C ASP A 130 -2.09 -2.41 2.01
N PHE A 131 -1.12 -3.12 2.57
CA PHE A 131 -0.38 -4.20 1.90
C PHE A 131 -1.02 -5.58 2.12
N GLY A 132 -2.16 -5.65 2.80
CA GLY A 132 -2.73 -6.87 3.33
C GLY A 132 -1.99 -7.34 4.57
N LEU A 133 -1.78 -8.66 4.69
CA LEU A 133 -1.15 -9.27 5.85
C LEU A 133 0.38 -9.15 5.80
N ASP A 134 1.04 -9.12 6.96
CA ASP A 134 2.50 -9.11 7.11
C ASP A 134 3.18 -10.48 6.88
N ALA A 135 2.40 -11.57 6.89
CA ALA A 135 2.88 -12.94 6.72
C ALA A 135 3.82 -13.16 5.51
N PRO A 136 3.56 -12.59 4.30
CA PRO A 136 4.45 -12.72 3.15
C PRO A 136 5.85 -12.09 3.33
N PHE A 137 6.02 -11.22 4.33
CA PHE A 137 7.28 -10.53 4.63
C PHE A 137 8.00 -11.16 5.82
N LEU A 138 7.24 -11.72 6.77
CA LEU A 138 7.80 -12.28 7.99
C LEU A 138 8.03 -13.77 7.89
N HIS A 139 7.09 -14.52 7.32
CA HIS A 139 7.09 -15.99 7.27
C HIS A 139 7.63 -16.61 8.57
N GLU A 140 6.99 -16.29 9.70
CA GLU A 140 7.52 -16.61 11.04
C GLU A 140 7.72 -18.10 11.28
N GLU A 141 6.90 -18.93 10.64
CA GLU A 141 6.92 -20.39 10.75
C GLU A 141 7.97 -21.06 9.86
N LEU A 142 8.54 -20.34 8.89
CA LEU A 142 9.56 -20.88 7.99
C LEU A 142 10.96 -20.76 8.57
N ALA A 143 11.70 -21.87 8.50
CA ALA A 143 13.15 -21.83 8.66
C ALA A 143 13.76 -21.02 7.50
N LEU A 144 14.35 -19.88 7.82
CA LEU A 144 15.07 -19.04 6.86
C LEU A 144 16.46 -19.60 6.60
N THR A 145 16.54 -20.56 5.68
CA THR A 145 17.80 -21.10 5.18
C THR A 145 17.74 -21.22 3.67
N GLY A 146 18.86 -20.95 2.99
CA GLY A 146 18.99 -21.13 1.54
C GLY A 146 17.97 -20.31 0.74
N GLU A 147 17.16 -20.98 -0.08
CA GLU A 147 16.20 -20.31 -0.98
C GLU A 147 15.12 -19.55 -0.21
N ASN A 148 14.58 -20.11 0.88
CA ASN A 148 13.52 -19.47 1.67
C ASN A 148 13.97 -18.09 2.17
N GLU A 149 15.21 -17.99 2.66
CA GLU A 149 15.75 -16.71 3.11
C GLU A 149 15.84 -15.69 1.97
N ALA A 150 16.29 -16.11 0.78
CA ALA A 150 16.42 -15.23 -0.37
C ALA A 150 15.06 -14.70 -0.85
N LYS A 151 14.01 -15.54 -0.84
CA LYS A 151 12.66 -15.17 -1.27
C LYS A 151 11.97 -14.22 -0.29
N VAL A 152 12.03 -14.54 1.01
CA VAL A 152 11.50 -13.67 2.07
C VAL A 152 12.22 -12.33 2.07
N ARG A 153 13.55 -12.33 1.96
CA ARG A 153 14.36 -11.11 1.82
C ARG A 153 13.93 -10.27 0.62
N ALA A 154 13.67 -10.88 -0.53
CA ALA A 154 13.23 -10.14 -1.72
C ALA A 154 11.86 -9.45 -1.51
N ASN A 155 10.94 -10.09 -0.78
CA ASN A 155 9.66 -9.46 -0.41
C ASN A 155 9.88 -8.27 0.54
N VAL A 156 10.68 -8.45 1.60
CA VAL A 156 10.99 -7.38 2.55
C VAL A 156 11.72 -6.22 1.86
N GLN A 157 12.68 -6.52 0.99
CA GLN A 157 13.40 -5.50 0.24
C GLN A 157 12.46 -4.70 -0.67
N LYS A 158 11.53 -5.35 -1.38
CA LYS A 158 10.52 -4.67 -2.21
C LYS A 158 9.65 -3.71 -1.40
N LEU A 159 9.19 -4.13 -0.21
CA LEU A 159 8.43 -3.29 0.71
C LEU A 159 9.26 -2.07 1.17
N VAL A 160 10.50 -2.30 1.60
CA VAL A 160 11.40 -1.24 2.08
C VAL A 160 11.78 -0.26 0.97
N GLU A 161 12.02 -0.75 -0.24
CA GLU A 161 12.32 0.07 -1.41
C GLU A 161 11.13 0.97 -1.78
N PHE A 162 9.92 0.40 -1.87
CA PHE A 162 8.72 1.18 -2.15
C PHE A 162 8.49 2.27 -1.09
N THR A 163 8.50 1.91 0.19
CA THR A 163 8.28 2.86 1.30
C THR A 163 9.34 3.98 1.30
N THR A 164 10.59 3.66 0.99
CA THR A 164 11.69 4.63 0.89
C THR A 164 11.55 5.53 -0.33
N HIS A 165 11.12 5.00 -1.48
CA HIS A 165 10.87 5.79 -2.67
C HIS A 165 9.66 6.72 -2.48
N ALA A 166 8.59 6.23 -1.86
CA ALA A 166 7.43 7.05 -1.52
C ALA A 166 7.87 8.25 -0.66
N GLU A 167 8.62 8.03 0.42
CA GLU A 167 9.12 9.13 1.27
C GLU A 167 10.00 10.12 0.49
N LYS A 168 11.02 9.64 -0.22
CA LYS A 168 12.01 10.50 -0.87
C LYS A 168 11.46 11.29 -2.06
N ASN A 169 10.50 10.72 -2.78
CA ASN A 169 10.06 11.26 -4.06
C ASN A 169 8.71 12.00 -3.99
N THR A 170 8.00 11.96 -2.85
CA THR A 170 6.65 12.58 -2.73
C THR A 170 6.57 13.76 -1.77
N ARG A 171 7.70 14.21 -1.18
CA ARG A 171 7.78 15.35 -0.24
C ARG A 171 6.89 15.17 1.01
N THR A 172 6.77 13.95 1.50
CA THR A 172 6.05 13.65 2.74
C THR A 172 6.68 14.38 3.92
N SER A 173 5.85 14.92 4.82
CA SER A 173 6.29 15.48 6.09
C SER A 173 6.50 14.40 7.17
N GLY A 174 5.84 13.25 7.01
CA GLY A 174 5.93 12.13 7.91
C GLY A 174 5.57 10.80 7.24
N ARG A 175 6.07 9.71 7.81
CA ARG A 175 5.85 8.34 7.35
C ARG A 175 5.88 7.40 8.55
N VAL A 176 4.98 6.42 8.57
CA VAL A 176 5.02 5.30 9.51
C VAL A 176 4.68 4.02 8.78
N LEU A 177 5.55 2.99 8.90
CA LEU A 177 5.25 1.62 8.48
C LEU A 177 4.93 0.81 9.73
N TRP A 178 3.74 0.24 9.81
CA TRP A 178 3.22 -0.36 11.05
C TRP A 178 2.31 -1.57 10.77
N SER A 179 2.12 -2.39 11.81
CA SER A 179 1.20 -3.52 11.84
C SER A 179 0.37 -3.45 13.12
N GLU A 180 -0.90 -3.87 13.09
CA GLU A 180 -1.86 -3.65 14.19
C GLU A 180 -1.43 -4.23 15.54
N SER A 181 -0.68 -5.33 15.54
CA SER A 181 -0.36 -6.07 16.76
C SER A 181 1.09 -5.88 17.23
N GLU A 182 1.94 -5.17 16.47
CA GLU A 182 3.39 -5.32 16.60
C GLU A 182 4.17 -4.04 16.91
N ASP A 183 4.49 -3.84 18.19
CA ASP A 183 5.44 -2.83 18.67
C ASP A 183 6.87 -3.00 18.10
N ASN A 184 7.18 -4.11 17.41
CA ASN A 184 8.52 -4.45 16.92
C ASN A 184 8.62 -4.83 15.43
N LEU A 185 7.60 -4.52 14.60
CA LEU A 185 7.60 -4.84 13.16
C LEU A 185 8.93 -4.46 12.47
N ALA A 186 9.43 -3.25 12.71
CA ALA A 186 10.69 -2.79 12.14
C ALA A 186 11.87 -3.70 12.51
N GLN A 187 11.96 -4.15 13.76
CA GLN A 187 13.00 -5.07 14.21
C GLN A 187 12.88 -6.43 13.54
N LYS A 188 11.65 -6.95 13.36
CA LYS A 188 11.43 -8.20 12.65
C LYS A 188 11.84 -8.10 11.19
N LEU A 189 11.42 -7.05 10.47
CA LEU A 189 11.82 -6.82 9.09
C LEU A 189 13.35 -6.70 8.96
N ILE A 190 13.99 -5.96 9.87
CA ILE A 190 15.45 -5.87 9.93
C ILE A 190 16.09 -7.24 10.15
N ALA A 191 15.57 -8.06 11.06
CA ALA A 191 16.07 -9.42 11.30
C ALA A 191 15.96 -10.30 10.04
N ARG A 192 14.92 -10.13 9.23
CA ARG A 192 14.76 -10.82 7.94
C ARG A 192 15.78 -10.34 6.89
N LEU A 193 16.21 -9.08 6.96
CA LEU A 193 17.27 -8.52 6.10
C LEU A 193 18.69 -8.87 6.59
N GLN A 194 18.92 -8.92 7.90
CA GLN A 194 20.25 -8.98 8.51
C GLN A 194 20.82 -10.38 8.74
N LYS A 195 20.05 -11.48 8.59
CA LYS A 195 20.56 -12.86 8.79
C LYS A 195 21.69 -13.30 7.81
N VAL A 196 22.30 -12.36 7.09
CA VAL A 196 23.60 -12.52 6.44
C VAL A 196 24.70 -12.02 7.39
N GLN A 197 25.18 -12.90 8.27
CA GLN A 197 26.57 -12.90 8.73
C GLN A 197 26.91 -14.24 9.36
#